data_AF-B4WT20-F1
#
_entry.id   AF-B4WT20-F1
#
_cell.length_a   1.000
_cell.length_b   1.000
_cell.length_c   1.000
_cell.angle_alpha   90.00
_cell.angle_beta   90.00
_cell.angle_gamma   90.00
#
_symmetry.space_group_name_H-M   'P 1'
#
loop_
_entity.id
_entity.type
_entity.pdbx_description
1 polymer ?
#
loop_
_entity_poly.entity_id
_entity_poly.type
_entity_poly.pdbx_seq_one_letter_code
_entity_poly.pdbx_strand_id
1 'polypeptide(L)' 'MMKLRYRGVSYEFNPPKVPVSDSKEVGKYRGAELHFHQLRKSIPQPRADLKYRGVPYHRGQAA' A
#
# COMPACT_ATOMS: atom_id res chain seq x y z
N MET A 1 -1.02 -13.91 20.45
CA MET A 1 -1.18 -12.96 19.32
C MET A 1 -2.55 -13.20 18.70
N MET A 2 -3.47 -12.22 18.71
CA MET A 2 -4.80 -12.38 18.10
C MET A 2 -4.69 -12.40 16.57
N LYS A 3 -5.20 -13.45 15.91
CA LYS A 3 -5.34 -13.48 14.46
C LYS A 3 -6.54 -12.60 14.06
N LEU A 4 -6.37 -11.79 13.01
CA LEU A 4 -7.49 -11.05 12.42
C LEU A 4 -8.52 -12.07 11.91
N ARG A 5 -9.80 -11.82 12.18
CA ARG A 5 -10.92 -12.67 11.75
C ARG A 5 -11.88 -11.85 10.92
N TYR A 6 -12.24 -12.33 9.74
CA TYR A 6 -13.31 -11.75 8.92
C TYR A 6 -14.29 -12.86 8.58
N ARG A 7 -15.58 -12.62 8.82
CA ARG A 7 -16.67 -13.59 8.56
C ARG A 7 -16.39 -15.00 9.10
N GLY A 8 -15.81 -15.09 10.30
CA GLY A 8 -15.50 -16.37 10.96
C GLY A 8 -14.21 -17.05 10.49
N VAL A 9 -13.56 -16.59 9.41
CA VAL A 9 -12.29 -17.14 8.93
C VAL A 9 -11.13 -16.35 9.51
N SER A 10 -10.12 -17.07 10.03
CA SER A 10 -8.90 -16.46 10.56
C SER A 10 -7.90 -16.22 9.42
N TYR A 11 -7.30 -15.03 9.40
CA TYR A 11 -6.31 -14.66 8.40
C TYR A 11 -4.93 -15.12 8.83
N GLU A 12 -4.19 -15.70 7.90
CA GLU A 12 -2.74 -15.79 7.99
C GLU A 12 -2.16 -14.51 7.43
N PHE A 13 -1.77 -13.61 8.34
CA PHE A 13 -1.22 -12.33 7.95
C PHE A 13 0.24 -12.52 7.47
N ASN A 14 0.43 -12.49 6.16
CA ASN A 14 1.74 -12.51 5.51
C ASN A 14 1.94 -11.21 4.70
N PRO A 15 2.27 -10.07 5.36
CA PRO A 15 2.46 -8.83 4.65
C PRO A 15 3.71 -8.93 3.75
N PRO A 16 3.65 -8.36 2.53
CA PRO A 16 4.83 -8.30 1.68
C PRO A 16 5.92 -7.48 2.37
N LYS A 17 7.13 -8.03 2.49
CA LYS A 17 8.29 -7.31 3.00
C LYS A 17 8.75 -6.29 1.97
N VAL A 18 8.44 -5.03 2.20
CA VAL A 18 8.86 -3.93 1.34
C VAL A 18 10.16 -3.34 1.89
N PRO A 19 11.26 -3.32 1.12
CA PRO A 19 12.50 -2.71 1.56
C PRO A 19 12.37 -1.18 1.54
N VAL A 20 12.35 -0.61 2.74
CA VAL A 20 12.32 0.84 2.97
C VAL A 20 13.72 1.28 3.39
N SER A 21 14.15 2.45 2.94
CA SER A 21 15.29 3.16 3.52
C SER A 21 14.79 4.15 4.54
N ASP A 22 15.41 4.15 5.72
CA ASP A 22 15.21 5.21 6.70
C ASP A 22 15.64 6.53 6.08
N SER A 23 14.74 7.50 6.08
CA SER A 23 15.15 8.87 5.80
C SER A 23 15.81 9.44 7.05
N LYS A 24 16.78 10.33 6.87
CA LYS A 24 17.35 11.12 7.98
C LYS A 24 16.41 12.24 8.43
N GLU A 25 15.29 12.41 7.73
CA GLU A 25 14.33 13.48 7.97
C GLU A 25 13.25 12.99 8.92
N VAL A 26 13.08 13.72 10.01
CA VAL A 26 12.01 13.50 10.99
C VAL A 26 11.24 14.80 11.13
N GLY A 27 9.92 14.73 10.93
CA GLY A 27 9.00 15.84 11.14
C GLY A 27 8.30 15.76 12.49
N LYS A 28 7.58 16.83 12.84
CA LYS A 28 6.57 16.81 13.92
C LYS A 28 5.22 17.22 13.36
N TYR A 29 4.21 16.38 13.55
CA TYR A 29 2.82 16.68 13.20
C TYR A 29 1.92 16.51 14.41
N ARG A 30 1.23 17.60 14.82
CA ARG A 30 0.33 17.64 15.99
C ARG A 30 0.97 17.08 17.28
N GLY A 31 2.26 17.34 17.49
CA GLY A 31 2.99 16.90 18.67
C GLY A 31 3.54 15.48 18.60
N ALA A 32 3.24 14.70 17.55
CA ALA A 32 3.82 13.39 17.30
C ALA A 32 4.99 13.47 16.31
N GLU A 33 5.98 12.60 16.48
CA GLU A 33 7.09 12.45 15.54
C GLU A 33 6.62 11.72 14.27
N LEU A 34 7.00 12.25 13.11
CA LEU A 34 6.68 11.71 11.80
C LEU A 34 7.98 11.32 11.11
N HIS A 35 8.19 10.03 10.92
CA HIS A 35 9.35 9.51 10.18
C HIS A 35 9.01 9.38 8.71
N PHE A 36 9.84 9.96 7.85
CA PHE A 36 9.70 9.77 6.42
C PHE A 36 10.44 8.51 5.98
N HIS A 37 9.85 7.80 5.03
CA HIS A 37 10.31 6.50 4.57
C HIS A 37 10.34 6.52 3.05
N GLN A 38 11.48 6.18 2.47
CA GLN A 38 11.61 6.11 1.01
C GLN A 38 11.71 4.66 0.55
N LEU A 39 10.96 4.31 -0.50
CA LEU A 39 10.99 2.97 -1.08
C LEU A 39 12.31 2.77 -1.84
N ARG A 40 13.04 1.69 -1.54
CA ARG A 40 14.30 1.38 -2.24
C ARG A 40 14.09 0.91 -3.68
N LYS A 41 12.93 0.33 -3.97
CA LYS A 41 12.53 -0.15 -5.30
C LYS A 41 11.06 0.15 -5.52
N SER A 42 10.70 0.60 -6.72
CA SER A 42 9.30 0.75 -7.12
C SER A 42 8.62 -0.63 -7.09
N ILE A 43 7.55 -0.76 -6.31
CA ILE A 43 6.75 -1.98 -6.31
C ILE A 43 5.97 -2.00 -7.63
N PRO A 44 6.09 -3.03 -8.47
CA PRO A 44 5.28 -3.14 -9.67
C PRO A 44 3.80 -3.15 -9.25
N GLN A 45 3.05 -2.15 -9.69
CA GLN A 45 1.62 -2.14 -9.45
C GLN A 45 0.96 -3.19 -10.34
N PRO A 46 0.09 -4.05 -9.81
CA PRO A 46 -0.67 -4.98 -10.63
C PRO A 46 -1.53 -4.17 -11.59
N ARG A 47 -1.39 -4.44 -12.89
CA ARG A 47 -2.32 -3.93 -13.89
C ARG A 47 -3.57 -4.81 -13.82
N ALA A 48 -4.66 -4.25 -13.33
CA ALA A 48 -5.96 -4.89 -13.43
C ALA A 48 -6.59 -4.45 -14.75
N ASP A 49 -6.96 -5.41 -15.59
CA ASP A 49 -7.76 -5.18 -16.79
C ASP A 49 -9.21 -4.96 -16.37
N LEU A 50 -9.47 -3.78 -15.81
CA LEU A 50 -10.79 -3.39 -15.35
C LEU A 50 -11.66 -3.00 -16.53
N LYS A 51 -12.96 -3.29 -16.43
CA LYS A 51 -13.98 -2.79 -17.36
C LYS A 51 -15.08 -2.12 -16.56
N TYR A 52 -15.48 -0.92 -16.96
CA TYR A 52 -16.65 -0.23 -16.44
C TYR A 52 -17.73 -0.15 -17.54
N ARG A 53 -18.89 -0.75 -17.30
CA ARG A 53 -19.99 -0.84 -18.28
C ARG A 53 -19.54 -1.36 -19.67
N GLY A 54 -18.61 -2.32 -19.68
CA GLY A 54 -18.06 -2.91 -20.91
C GLY A 54 -16.88 -2.14 -21.53
N VAL A 55 -16.58 -0.93 -21.07
CA VAL A 55 -15.44 -0.13 -21.56
C VAL A 55 -14.20 -0.41 -20.71
N PRO A 56 -13.03 -0.67 -21.32
CA PRO A 56 -11.76 -0.79 -20.59
C PRO A 56 -11.50 0.44 -19.72
N TYR A 57 -11.13 0.22 -18.46
CA TYR A 57 -10.81 1.26 -17.50
C TYR A 57 -9.33 1.18 -17.12
N HIS A 58 -8.60 2.25 -17.39
CA HIS A 58 -7.22 2.42 -16.95
C HIS A 58 -7.10 3.70 -16.12
N ARG A 59 -6.56 3.57 -14.91
CA ARG A 59 -6.34 4.72 -14.02
C ARG A 59 -5.24 5.61 -14.61
N GLY A 60 -5.55 6.88 -14.89
CA GLY A 60 -4.61 7.87 -15.43
C GLY A 60 -4.68 8.09 -16.95
N GLN A 61 -5.64 7.48 -17.64
CA GLN A 61 -5.90 7.76 -19.04
C GLN A 61 -6.64 9.11 -19.16
N ALA A 62 -5.98 10.11 -19.74
CA ALA A 62 -6.65 11.36 -20.12
C ALA A 62 -7.63 11.08 -21.27
N ALA A 63 -8.76 11.79 -21.24
CA ALA A 63 -9.81 11.72 -22.27
C ALA A 63 -9.31 12.23 -23.63
#